data_AF-A0A1Y1XFS0-F1
#
_entry.id   AF-A0A1Y1XFS0-F1
#
_cell.length_a   1.000
_cell.length_b   1.000
_cell.length_c   1.000
_cell.angle_alpha   90.00
_cell.angle_beta   90.00
_cell.angle_gamma   90.00
#
_symmetry.space_group_name_H-M   'P 1'
#
loop_
_entity.id
_entity.type
_entity.pdbx_description
1 polymer ?
#
loop_
_entity_poly.entity_id
_entity_poly.type
_entity_poly.pdbx_seq_one_letter_code
_entity_poly.pdbx_strand_id
1 'polypeptide(L)'
;MEKGCNVLTSKKCKKFYEKPNDYLDKCDDDTKEVYLEGVKKIVELKKYSCTQDGGGNYCPIISLAMTNDSKTIKALTSEEEDNIIKSTCKSKYCTEALRDFIIQYKNYFTDTKKILEYLNSEECTKENDAKSLSIISGSLIFTLITFLAFLY
;
A
#
# COMPACT_ATOMS: atom_id res chain seq x y z
N MET A 1 -5.76 -10.13 -2.69
CA MET A 1 -4.49 -9.39 -2.61
C MET A 1 -3.26 -10.28 -2.64
N GLU A 2 -3.10 -11.20 -1.67
CA GLU A 2 -1.86 -11.93 -1.41
C GLU A 2 -1.23 -12.60 -2.64
N LYS A 3 -2.00 -13.41 -3.37
CA LYS A 3 -1.51 -14.07 -4.60
C LYS A 3 -1.01 -13.06 -5.65
N GLY A 4 -1.71 -11.94 -5.83
CA GLY A 4 -1.31 -10.89 -6.76
C GLY A 4 -0.02 -10.21 -6.33
N CYS A 5 0.11 -9.88 -5.05
CA CYS A 5 1.33 -9.27 -4.52
C CYS A 5 2.53 -10.21 -4.54
N ASN A 6 2.34 -11.51 -4.32
CA ASN A 6 3.41 -12.50 -4.46
C ASN A 6 3.93 -12.57 -5.91
N VAL A 7 3.04 -12.44 -6.90
CA VAL A 7 3.44 -12.37 -8.32
C VAL A 7 4.20 -11.07 -8.60
N LEU A 8 3.62 -9.92 -8.22
CA LEU A 8 4.18 -8.59 -8.48
C LEU A 8 5.52 -8.34 -7.76
N THR A 9 5.75 -9.01 -6.63
CA THR A 9 7.01 -8.95 -5.87
C THR A 9 7.99 -10.07 -6.22
N SER A 10 7.61 -10.99 -7.12
CA SER A 10 8.48 -12.09 -7.53
C SER A 10 9.77 -11.59 -8.18
N LYS A 11 10.84 -12.40 -8.05
CA LYS A 11 12.14 -12.12 -8.70
C LYS A 11 12.00 -11.92 -10.21
N LYS A 12 11.07 -12.64 -10.85
CA LYS A 12 10.80 -12.53 -12.29
C LYS A 12 10.23 -11.16 -12.64
N CYS A 13 9.18 -10.73 -11.94
CA CYS A 13 8.58 -9.42 -12.17
C CYS A 13 9.55 -8.28 -11.84
N LYS A 14 10.33 -8.40 -10.75
CA LYS A 14 11.35 -7.40 -10.39
C LYS A 14 12.38 -7.20 -11.50
N LYS A 15 12.93 -8.29 -12.07
CA LYS A 15 13.88 -8.20 -13.20
C LYS A 15 13.27 -7.53 -14.42
N PHE A 16 12.02 -7.86 -14.73
CA PHE A 16 11.30 -7.22 -15.83
C PHE A 16 11.10 -5.71 -15.60
N TYR A 17 10.73 -5.28 -14.39
CA TYR A 17 10.54 -3.87 -14.06
C TYR A 17 11.83 -3.05 -14.07
N GLU A 18 12.97 -3.66 -13.74
CA GLU A 18 14.28 -3.00 -13.75
C GLU A 18 14.80 -2.76 -15.16
N LYS A 19 14.45 -3.63 -16.11
CA LYS A 19 14.90 -3.55 -17.50
C LYS A 19 13.79 -3.95 -18.47
N PRO A 20 12.68 -3.19 -18.54
CA PRO A 20 11.54 -3.57 -19.37
C PRO A 20 11.89 -3.55 -20.87
N ASN A 21 12.83 -2.71 -21.29
CA ASN A 21 13.29 -2.62 -22.68
C ASN A 21 13.90 -3.92 -23.20
N ASP A 22 14.69 -4.63 -22.38
CA ASP A 22 15.33 -5.91 -22.73
C ASP A 22 14.32 -7.00 -23.14
N TYR A 23 13.03 -6.79 -22.87
CA TYR A 23 11.95 -7.72 -23.19
C TYR A 23 11.08 -7.25 -24.37
N LEU A 24 11.33 -6.05 -24.90
CA LEU A 24 10.53 -5.40 -25.93
C LEU A 24 11.34 -5.12 -27.21
N ASP A 25 12.52 -5.73 -27.37
CA ASP A 25 13.41 -5.54 -28.52
C ASP A 25 12.74 -5.78 -29.89
N LYS A 26 11.70 -6.61 -29.92
CA LYS A 26 10.94 -6.97 -31.12
C LYS A 26 9.69 -6.11 -31.36
N CYS A 27 9.37 -5.21 -30.45
CA CYS A 27 8.26 -4.29 -30.60
C CYS A 27 8.70 -3.07 -31.43
N ASP A 28 7.78 -2.50 -32.20
CA ASP A 28 7.94 -1.14 -32.72
C ASP A 28 7.94 -0.12 -31.58
N ASP A 29 8.42 1.10 -31.87
CA ASP A 29 8.65 2.11 -30.83
C ASP A 29 7.34 2.62 -30.20
N ASP A 30 6.27 2.76 -30.97
CA ASP A 30 4.94 3.15 -30.46
C ASP A 30 4.42 2.10 -29.46
N THR A 31 4.55 0.81 -29.83
CA THR A 31 4.19 -0.30 -28.95
C THR A 31 5.05 -0.31 -27.69
N LYS A 32 6.37 -0.11 -27.81
CA LYS A 32 7.26 -0.01 -26.64
C LYS A 32 6.81 1.07 -25.69
N GLU A 33 6.50 2.27 -26.19
CA GLU A 33 6.09 3.39 -25.36
C GLU A 33 4.85 3.06 -24.53
N VAL A 34 3.80 2.54 -25.17
CA VAL A 34 2.56 2.14 -24.50
C VAL A 34 2.81 1.07 -23.43
N TYR A 35 3.61 0.05 -23.75
CA TYR A 35 3.93 -1.00 -22.79
C TYR A 35 4.75 -0.46 -21.61
N LEU A 36 5.75 0.38 -21.87
CA LEU A 36 6.56 0.99 -20.82
C LEU A 36 5.72 1.87 -19.89
N GLU A 37 4.77 2.63 -20.43
CA GLU A 37 3.81 3.38 -19.63
C GLU A 37 2.95 2.45 -18.76
N GLY A 38 2.44 1.36 -19.34
CA GLY A 38 1.71 0.33 -18.61
C GLY A 38 2.53 -0.31 -17.49
N VAL A 39 3.80 -0.63 -17.74
CA VAL A 39 4.73 -1.17 -16.73
C VAL A 39 4.94 -0.19 -15.59
N LYS A 40 5.16 1.10 -15.90
CA LYS A 40 5.28 2.14 -14.86
C LYS A 40 4.03 2.18 -13.98
N LYS A 41 2.83 2.18 -14.57
CA LYS A 41 1.56 2.15 -13.83
C LYS A 41 1.43 0.91 -12.95
N ILE A 42 1.83 -0.27 -13.43
CA ILE A 42 1.81 -1.51 -12.62
C ILE A 42 2.77 -1.40 -11.43
N VAL A 43 3.99 -0.88 -11.65
CA VAL A 43 4.99 -0.71 -10.58
C VAL A 43 4.49 0.28 -9.53
N GLU A 44 3.86 1.37 -9.96
CA GLU A 44 3.24 2.36 -9.07
C GLU A 44 2.06 1.75 -8.29
N LEU A 45 1.12 1.10 -8.97
CA LEU A 45 -0.02 0.46 -8.32
C LEU A 45 0.44 -0.60 -7.32
N LYS A 46 1.46 -1.40 -7.66
CA LYS A 46 2.07 -2.38 -6.76
C LYS A 46 2.54 -1.73 -5.45
N LYS A 47 3.15 -0.54 -5.49
CA LYS A 47 3.65 0.17 -4.30
C LYS A 47 2.56 0.27 -3.24
N TYR A 48 1.35 0.65 -3.65
CA TYR A 48 0.22 0.86 -2.75
C TYR A 48 -0.56 -0.43 -2.47
N SER A 49 -0.69 -1.26 -3.50
CA SER A 49 -1.46 -2.51 -3.48
C SER A 49 -0.87 -3.57 -2.57
N CYS A 50 0.45 -3.53 -2.41
CA CYS A 50 1.21 -4.54 -1.68
C CYS A 50 1.82 -4.01 -0.38
N THR A 51 1.44 -2.81 0.06
CA THR A 51 1.79 -2.32 1.39
C THR A 51 1.13 -3.20 2.46
N GLN A 52 1.88 -3.52 3.52
CA GLN A 52 1.41 -4.28 4.65
C GLN A 52 1.40 -3.45 5.93
N ASP A 53 0.56 -3.84 6.90
CA ASP A 53 0.32 -3.13 8.15
C ASP A 53 1.39 -3.33 9.24
N GLY A 54 2.54 -3.89 8.89
CA GLY A 54 3.60 -4.31 9.82
C GLY A 54 3.32 -5.65 10.51
N GLY A 55 2.06 -6.09 10.57
CA GLY A 55 1.64 -7.42 11.03
C GLY A 55 1.49 -8.45 9.90
N GLY A 56 1.85 -8.08 8.67
CA GLY A 56 1.75 -8.93 7.48
C GLY A 56 0.40 -8.84 6.75
N ASN A 57 -0.57 -8.07 7.25
CA ASN A 57 -1.85 -7.89 6.56
C ASN A 57 -1.72 -6.80 5.51
N TYR A 58 -2.32 -6.99 4.33
CA TYR A 58 -2.32 -5.98 3.29
C TYR A 58 -3.20 -4.77 3.64
N CYS A 59 -2.73 -3.59 3.31
CA CYS A 59 -3.49 -2.36 3.50
C CYS A 59 -4.73 -2.34 2.59
N PRO A 60 -5.88 -1.82 3.07
CA PRO A 60 -7.13 -1.82 2.31
C PRO A 60 -7.21 -0.73 1.21
N ILE A 61 -6.06 -0.22 0.74
CA ILE A 61 -5.96 0.91 -0.19
C ILE A 61 -6.57 0.62 -1.55
N ILE A 62 -6.35 -0.59 -2.09
CA ILE A 62 -6.90 -0.97 -3.41
C ILE A 62 -8.43 -0.99 -3.39
N SER A 63 -9.04 -1.32 -2.25
CA SER A 63 -10.49 -1.34 -2.13
C SER A 63 -11.10 0.04 -2.45
N LEU A 64 -10.37 1.13 -2.17
CA LEU A 64 -10.77 2.49 -2.55
C LEU A 64 -10.45 2.82 -4.02
N ALA A 65 -9.35 2.29 -4.55
CA ALA A 65 -8.89 2.58 -5.91
C ALA A 65 -9.72 1.89 -7.02
N MET A 66 -10.38 0.77 -6.71
CA MET A 66 -11.06 -0.06 -7.71
C MET A 66 -12.51 0.34 -7.99
N THR A 67 -13.06 1.36 -7.34
CA THR A 67 -14.53 1.53 -7.23
C THR A 67 -15.16 2.43 -8.27
N ASN A 68 -14.36 3.09 -9.12
CA ASN A 68 -14.87 4.18 -9.94
C ASN A 68 -14.92 3.92 -11.46
N ASP A 69 -14.51 2.75 -11.99
CA ASP A 69 -14.50 2.59 -13.46
C ASP A 69 -14.65 1.16 -14.02
N SER A 70 -15.53 0.34 -13.46
CA SER A 70 -15.93 -0.89 -14.13
C SER A 70 -17.40 -1.16 -13.89
N LYS A 71 -18.15 -1.43 -14.96
CA LYS A 71 -19.57 -1.86 -14.94
C LYS A 71 -19.85 -3.09 -14.06
N THR A 72 -18.81 -3.73 -13.53
CA THR A 72 -18.86 -4.91 -12.64
C THR A 72 -18.32 -4.66 -11.23
N ILE A 73 -17.79 -3.48 -10.91
CA ILE A 73 -17.30 -3.15 -9.56
C ILE A 73 -18.30 -2.23 -8.88
N LYS A 74 -18.92 -2.72 -7.80
CA LYS A 74 -19.85 -1.96 -6.96
C LYS A 74 -19.11 -0.73 -6.42
N ALA A 75 -19.63 0.46 -6.68
CA ALA A 75 -19.17 1.67 -6.00
C ALA A 75 -19.30 1.48 -4.48
N LEU A 76 -18.29 1.88 -3.72
CA LEU A 76 -18.38 1.85 -2.26
C LEU A 76 -19.48 2.80 -1.82
N THR A 77 -20.23 2.39 -0.80
CA THR A 77 -21.04 3.35 -0.05
C THR A 77 -20.12 4.28 0.75
N SER A 78 -20.59 5.48 1.09
CA SER A 78 -19.83 6.40 1.94
C SER A 78 -19.45 5.76 3.30
N GLU A 79 -20.28 4.85 3.80
CA GLU A 79 -19.98 4.09 5.02
C GLU A 79 -18.83 3.08 4.82
N GLU A 80 -18.81 2.36 3.70
CA GLU A 80 -17.72 1.43 3.37
C GLU A 80 -16.39 2.20 3.20
N GLU A 81 -16.42 3.36 2.55
CA GLU A 81 -15.28 4.26 2.41
C GLU A 81 -14.76 4.76 3.77
N ASP A 82 -15.64 5.30 4.62
CA ASP A 82 -15.29 5.76 5.97
C ASP A 82 -14.66 4.65 6.81
N ASN A 83 -15.20 3.42 6.72
CA ASN A 83 -14.66 2.27 7.44
C ASN A 83 -13.27 1.87 6.95
N ILE A 84 -13.02 1.93 5.63
CA ILE A 84 -11.69 1.66 5.07
C ILE A 84 -10.69 2.72 5.54
N ILE A 85 -11.06 3.99 5.49
CA ILE A 85 -10.20 5.10 5.94
C ILE A 85 -9.86 4.95 7.42
N LYS A 86 -10.87 4.72 8.28
CA LYS A 86 -10.67 4.46 9.72
C LYS A 86 -9.77 3.25 9.97
N SER A 87 -9.99 2.15 9.26
CA SER A 87 -9.17 0.95 9.43
C SER A 87 -7.71 1.16 9.01
N THR A 88 -7.47 2.07 8.06
CA THR A 88 -6.13 2.43 7.58
C THR A 88 -5.32 3.15 8.66
N CYS A 89 -5.97 3.96 9.50
CA CYS A 89 -5.36 4.68 10.63
C CYS A 89 -4.80 3.80 11.74
N LYS A 90 -5.04 2.49 11.71
CA LYS A 90 -4.48 1.52 12.66
C LYS A 90 -3.05 1.12 12.31
N SER A 91 -2.52 1.62 11.19
CA SER A 91 -1.20 1.28 10.69
C SER A 91 -0.55 2.49 10.04
N LYS A 92 0.63 2.86 10.56
CA LYS A 92 1.43 3.96 10.01
C LYS A 92 1.75 3.71 8.54
N TYR A 93 2.16 2.48 8.20
CA TYR A 93 2.48 2.10 6.82
C TYR A 93 1.28 2.23 5.88
N CYS A 94 0.09 1.85 6.34
CA CYS A 94 -1.12 1.96 5.52
C CYS A 94 -1.58 3.42 5.39
N THR A 95 -1.48 4.19 6.47
CA THR A 95 -1.79 5.63 6.49
C THR A 95 -0.89 6.40 5.52
N GLU A 96 0.42 6.16 5.56
CA GLU A 96 1.37 6.79 4.64
C GLU A 96 1.10 6.36 3.19
N ALA A 97 0.89 5.07 2.94
CA ALA A 97 0.62 4.60 1.59
C ALA A 97 -0.71 5.12 1.02
N LEU A 98 -1.77 5.25 1.84
CA LEU A 98 -3.03 5.85 1.39
C LEU A 98 -2.87 7.34 1.10
N ARG A 99 -2.11 8.07 1.94
CA ARG A 99 -1.82 9.49 1.73
C ARG A 99 -1.09 9.72 0.42
N ASP A 100 -0.02 8.97 0.17
CA ASP A 100 0.73 9.01 -1.08
C ASP A 100 -0.18 8.70 -2.28
N PHE A 101 -1.01 7.66 -2.16
CA PHE A 101 -1.95 7.27 -3.20
C PHE A 101 -2.93 8.41 -3.54
N ILE A 102 -3.56 9.02 -2.53
CA ILE A 102 -4.51 10.12 -2.74
C ILE A 102 -3.83 11.33 -3.37
N ILE A 103 -2.60 11.68 -2.95
CA ILE A 103 -1.85 12.80 -3.53
C ILE A 103 -1.55 12.53 -5.02
N GLN A 104 -1.13 11.31 -5.35
CA GLN A 104 -0.79 10.92 -6.72
C GLN A 104 -2.02 10.80 -7.62
N TYR A 105 -3.15 10.33 -7.08
CA TYR A 105 -4.37 10.02 -7.82
C TYR A 105 -5.56 10.90 -7.42
N LYS A 106 -5.31 12.16 -7.02
CA LYS A 106 -6.33 13.09 -6.49
C LYS A 106 -7.60 13.24 -7.35
N ASN A 107 -7.49 13.04 -8.66
CA ASN A 107 -8.60 13.14 -9.60
C ASN A 107 -9.61 11.98 -9.49
N TYR A 108 -9.25 10.89 -8.80
CA TYR A 108 -10.12 9.72 -8.61
C TYR A 108 -10.99 9.80 -7.35
N PHE A 109 -10.74 10.79 -6.48
CA PHE A 109 -11.42 10.96 -5.20
C PHE A 109 -12.21 12.27 -5.18
N THR A 110 -13.50 12.18 -4.86
CA THR A 110 -14.39 13.35 -4.77
C THR A 110 -14.04 14.26 -3.61
N ASP A 111 -13.59 13.70 -2.49
CA ASP A 111 -13.33 14.43 -1.24
C ASP A 111 -11.88 14.31 -0.74
N THR A 112 -10.92 14.35 -1.68
CA THR A 112 -9.47 14.26 -1.39
C THR A 112 -9.04 15.10 -0.17
N LYS A 113 -9.52 16.35 -0.08
CA LYS A 113 -9.17 17.26 1.03
C LYS A 113 -9.62 16.72 2.39
N LYS A 114 -10.88 16.28 2.49
CA LYS A 114 -11.46 15.75 3.73
C LYS A 114 -10.71 14.48 4.19
N ILE A 115 -10.40 13.58 3.25
CA ILE A 115 -9.68 12.34 3.56
C ILE A 115 -8.27 12.67 4.05
N LEU A 116 -7.55 13.57 3.36
CA LEU A 116 -6.21 13.99 3.78
C LEU A 116 -6.22 14.70 5.14
N GLU A 117 -7.22 15.56 5.42
CA GLU A 117 -7.38 16.18 6.73
C GLU A 117 -7.57 15.13 7.83
N TYR A 118 -8.41 14.12 7.59
CA TYR A 118 -8.60 13.02 8.53
C TYR A 118 -7.32 12.19 8.74
N LEU A 119 -6.62 11.82 7.67
CA LEU A 119 -5.35 11.05 7.75
C LEU A 119 -4.20 11.83 8.42
N ASN A 120 -4.33 13.14 8.59
CA ASN A 120 -3.40 13.99 9.32
C ASN A 120 -3.90 14.40 10.71
N SER A 121 -5.11 14.00 11.09
CA SER A 121 -5.70 14.34 12.38
C SER A 121 -5.00 13.63 13.54
N GLU A 122 -5.12 14.21 14.74
CA GLU A 122 -4.67 13.55 15.98
C GLU A 122 -5.36 12.21 16.21
N GLU A 123 -6.63 12.08 15.79
CA GLU A 123 -7.40 10.84 15.93
C GLU A 123 -6.71 9.70 15.17
N CYS A 124 -6.40 9.91 13.89
CA CYS A 124 -5.74 8.90 13.07
C CYS A 124 -4.30 8.63 13.50
N THR A 125 -3.56 9.66 13.90
CA THR A 125 -2.14 9.53 14.27
C THR A 125 -1.94 8.82 15.61
N LYS A 126 -2.83 9.03 16.60
CA LYS A 126 -2.75 8.31 17.90
C LYS A 126 -3.01 6.81 17.76
N GLU A 127 -3.89 6.39 16.85
CA GLU A 127 -4.13 4.95 16.59
C GLU A 127 -2.91 4.25 15.98
N ASN A 128 -2.14 4.97 15.15
CA ASN A 128 -0.90 4.45 14.56
C ASN A 128 0.17 4.14 15.62
N ASP A 129 0.30 4.99 16.63
CA ASP A 129 1.35 4.85 17.65
C ASP A 129 1.09 3.67 18.59
N ALA A 130 -0.17 3.43 18.96
CA ALA A 130 -0.57 2.37 19.89
C ALA A 130 -0.19 0.96 19.40
N LYS A 131 -0.25 0.70 18.09
CA LYS A 131 0.11 -0.61 17.50
C LYS A 131 1.62 -0.75 17.26
N SER A 132 2.36 0.35 17.05
CA SER A 132 3.83 0.27 16.96
C SER A 132 4.45 -0.07 18.32
N LEU A 133 3.87 0.44 19.40
CA LEU A 133 4.29 0.19 20.79
C LEU A 133 4.13 -1.28 21.21
N SER A 134 3.09 -1.98 20.74
CA SER A 134 2.87 -3.40 21.08
C SER A 134 3.84 -4.34 20.36
N ILE A 135 4.35 -3.96 19.18
CA ILE A 135 5.35 -4.74 18.44
C ILE A 135 6.75 -4.55 19.06
N ILE A 136 7.06 -3.32 19.50
CA ILE A 136 8.35 -2.98 20.10
C ILE A 136 8.49 -3.59 21.51
N SER A 137 7.41 -3.65 22.29
CA SER A 137 7.45 -4.22 23.64
C SER A 137 7.80 -5.73 23.64
N GLY A 138 7.26 -6.51 22.71
CA GLY A 138 7.59 -7.93 22.59
C GLY A 138 9.05 -8.19 22.21
N SER A 139 9.60 -7.37 21.31
CA SER A 139 10.98 -7.51 20.85
C SER A 139 11.98 -7.08 21.93
N LEU A 140 11.75 -5.96 22.63
CA LEU A 140 12.63 -5.50 23.71
C LEU A 140 12.65 -6.46 24.90
N ILE A 141 11.52 -7.07 25.25
CA ILE A 141 11.46 -8.07 26.32
C ILE A 141 12.28 -9.31 25.95
N PHE A 142 12.22 -9.77 24.70
CA PHE A 142 13.05 -10.88 24.22
C PHE A 142 14.56 -10.56 24.23
N THR A 143 14.93 -9.33 23.86
CA THR A 143 16.33 -8.88 23.93
C THR A 143 16.82 -8.76 25.37
N LEU A 144 15.97 -8.30 26.30
CA LEU A 144 16.31 -8.21 27.72
C LEU A 144 16.51 -9.60 28.36
N ILE A 145 15.62 -10.56 28.04
CA ILE A 145 15.70 -11.94 28.55
C ILE A 145 16.96 -12.64 28.04
N THR A 146 17.29 -12.46 26.76
CA THR A 146 18.52 -13.06 26.18
C THR A 146 19.79 -12.44 26.74
N PHE A 147 19.81 -11.12 27.02
CA PHE A 147 20.93 -10.47 27.73
C PHE A 147 21.09 -10.97 29.16
N LEU A 148 19.99 -11.15 29.91
CA LEU A 148 20.03 -11.67 31.27
C LEU A 148 20.47 -13.13 31.33
N ALA A 149 20.09 -13.96 30.36
CA ALA A 149 20.53 -15.34 30.23
C ALA A 149 22.00 -15.51 29.81
N PHE A 150 22.64 -14.45 29.28
CA PHE A 150 24.07 -14.44 28.96
C PHE A 150 24.95 -13.96 30.13
N LEU A 151 24.34 -13.30 31.11
CA LEU A 151 25.01 -12.75 32.30
C LEU A 151 24.96 -13.69 33.52
N TYR A 152 24.24 -14.81 33.43
CA TYR A 152 24.12 -15.87 34.42
C TYR A 152 24.52 -17.21 33.82
#